data_AF-A0A419FAN4-F1
#
_entry.id   AF-A0A419FAN4-F1
#
_cell.length_a   1.000
_cell.length_b   1.000
_cell.length_c   1.000
_cell.angle_alpha   90.00
_cell.angle_beta   90.00
_cell.angle_gamma   90.00
#
_symmetry.space_group_name_H-M   'P 1'
#
loop_
_entity.id
_entity.type
_entity.pdbx_description
1 polymer ?
#
loop_
_entity_poly.entity_id
_entity_poly.type
_entity_poly.pdbx_seq_one_letter_code
_entity_poly.pdbx_strand_id
1 'polypeptide(L)'
;LLIRRDALETVGLLDEDYYLYSEDADYCLRASRAGFTLLYAPEARVYHKVSASTGGAYNWRKWVQRYRSLFRLVRKHTSPLTWPLFFVNVAWELVSLPINALLQTRRLPKVGAREE
;
A
#
# COMPACT_ATOMS: atom_id res chain seq x y z
N LEU A 1 -0.93 8.97 8.99
CA LEU A 1 -0.09 10.05 8.45
C LEU A 1 -0.46 11.34 9.16
N LEU A 2 0.52 12.11 9.64
CA LEU A 2 0.31 13.48 10.13
C LEU A 2 0.99 14.43 9.15
N ILE A 3 0.29 15.49 8.74
CA ILE A 3 0.75 16.44 7.73
C ILE A 3 0.69 17.84 8.34
N ARG A 4 1.79 18.58 8.25
CA ARG A 4 1.83 19.98 8.69
C ARG A 4 1.01 20.84 7.73
N ARG A 5 0.32 21.86 8.25
CA ARG A 5 -0.60 22.69 7.45
C ARG A 5 0.09 23.33 6.24
N ASP A 6 1.26 23.92 6.44
CA ASP A 6 2.07 24.52 5.37
C ASP A 6 2.49 23.50 4.29
N ALA A 7 2.75 22.25 4.66
CA ALA A 7 3.01 21.16 3.72
C ALA A 7 1.77 20.85 2.89
N LEU A 8 0.58 20.81 3.53
CA LEU A 8 -0.69 20.62 2.81
C LEU A 8 -0.97 21.77 1.84
N GLU A 9 -0.72 23.01 2.25
CA GLU A 9 -0.90 24.21 1.42
C GLU A 9 0.10 24.26 0.25
N THR A 10 1.33 23.78 0.44
CA THR A 10 2.37 23.78 -0.60
C THR A 10 2.27 22.61 -1.57
N VAL A 11 2.00 21.41 -1.05
CA VAL A 11 2.01 20.14 -1.81
C VAL A 11 0.65 19.84 -2.44
N GLY A 12 -0.42 20.41 -1.90
CA GLY A 12 -1.81 20.11 -2.24
C GLY A 12 -2.34 18.88 -1.50
N LEU A 13 -3.53 18.41 -1.89
CA LEU A 13 -4.21 17.25 -1.30
C LEU A 13 -3.63 15.91 -1.78
N LEU A 14 -4.22 14.81 -1.31
CA LEU A 14 -4.01 13.48 -1.91
C LEU A 14 -4.57 13.48 -3.34
N ASP A 15 -3.94 12.69 -4.20
CA ASP A 15 -4.32 12.59 -5.61
C ASP A 15 -5.55 11.68 -5.73
N GLU A 16 -6.71 12.26 -6.07
CA GLU A 16 -8.02 11.58 -6.10
C GLU A 16 -8.10 10.47 -7.15
N ASP A 17 -7.17 10.44 -8.11
CA ASP A 17 -7.05 9.36 -9.07
C ASP A 17 -6.62 8.02 -8.44
N TYR A 18 -6.10 8.05 -7.21
CA TYR A 18 -5.91 6.86 -6.39
C TYR A 18 -7.19 6.58 -5.61
N TYR A 19 -7.93 5.54 -5.99
CA TYR A 19 -9.09 5.08 -5.22
C TYR A 19 -8.70 4.48 -3.87
N LEU A 20 -7.64 3.66 -3.86
CA LEU A 20 -7.10 3.01 -2.66
C LEU A 20 -5.66 2.55 -2.94
N TYR A 21 -4.78 2.66 -1.94
CA TYR A 21 -3.36 2.31 -1.97
C TYR A 21 -2.48 3.30 -2.74
N SER A 22 -1.25 3.45 -2.24
CA SER A 22 -0.17 4.26 -2.85
C SER A 22 -0.43 5.77 -2.90
N GLU A 23 -1.61 6.26 -2.50
CA GLU A 23 -1.93 7.69 -2.41
C GLU A 23 -1.07 8.41 -1.39
N ASP A 24 -0.76 7.74 -0.29
CA ASP A 24 0.10 8.20 0.79
C ASP A 24 1.57 8.23 0.37
N ALA A 25 2.04 7.20 -0.33
CA ALA A 25 3.39 7.15 -0.90
C ALA A 25 3.60 8.23 -1.97
N ASP A 26 2.62 8.45 -2.85
CA ASP A 26 2.60 9.54 -3.83
C ASP A 26 2.76 10.90 -3.15
N TYR A 27 1.97 11.13 -2.09
CA TYR A 27 2.04 12.35 -1.27
C TYR A 27 3.43 12.53 -0.66
N CYS A 28 3.98 11.51 -0.01
CA CYS A 28 5.31 11.56 0.60
C CYS A 28 6.39 11.91 -0.43
N LEU A 29 6.33 11.33 -1.63
CA LEU A 29 7.28 11.64 -2.71
C LEU A 29 7.12 13.09 -3.21
N ARG A 30 5.89 13.60 -3.34
CA ARG A 30 5.66 15.01 -3.69
C ARG A 30 6.14 15.95 -2.60
N ALA A 31 5.86 15.65 -1.34
CA ALA A 31 6.30 16.44 -0.19
C ALA A 31 7.83 16.49 -0.10
N SER A 32 8.51 15.36 -0.29
CA SER A 32 9.96 15.30 -0.33
C SER A 32 10.55 16.15 -1.47
N ARG A 33 9.95 16.10 -2.67
CA ARG A 33 10.36 16.96 -3.80
C ARG A 33 10.10 18.45 -3.57
N ALA A 34 9.11 18.79 -2.76
CA ALA A 34 8.84 20.15 -2.32
C ALA A 34 9.72 20.61 -1.14
N GLY A 35 10.71 19.80 -0.73
CA GLY A 35 11.68 20.15 0.30
C GLY A 35 11.23 19.85 1.74
N PHE A 36 10.09 19.19 1.94
CA PHE A 36 9.66 18.79 3.28
C PHE A 36 10.39 17.53 3.76
N THR A 37 10.80 17.53 5.03
CA THR A 37 11.39 16.36 5.68
C THR A 37 10.31 15.33 6.02
N LEU A 38 10.57 14.07 5.64
CA LEU A 38 9.75 12.93 6.05
C LEU A 38 10.33 12.32 7.31
N LEU A 39 9.50 12.14 8.34
CA LEU A 39 9.90 11.56 9.63
C LEU A 39 9.09 10.31 9.94
N TYR A 40 9.74 9.35 10.59
CA TYR A 40 9.14 8.14 11.12
C TYR A 40 9.24 8.17 12.66
N ALA A 41 8.11 8.00 13.35
CA ALA A 41 8.02 8.02 14.81
C ALA A 41 7.70 6.61 15.35
N PRO A 42 8.71 5.77 15.65
CA PRO A 42 8.51 4.39 16.05
C PRO A 42 7.75 4.20 17.38
N GLU A 43 7.75 5.23 18.24
CA GLU A 43 7.05 5.23 19.53
C GLU A 43 5.53 5.47 19.36
N ALA A 44 5.11 6.12 18.27
CA ALA A 44 3.70 6.38 17.98
C ALA A 44 3.05 5.13 17.37
N ARG A 45 2.28 4.38 18.18
CA ARG A 45 1.65 3.11 17.77
C ARG A 45 0.15 3.26 17.61
N VAL A 46 -0.38 2.79 16.47
CA VAL A 46 -1.82 2.71 16.18
C VAL A 46 -2.14 1.30 15.67
N TYR A 47 -3.12 0.65 16.30
CA TYR A 47 -3.56 -0.70 15.90
C TYR A 47 -4.77 -0.61 14.97
N HIS A 48 -4.76 -1.38 13.88
CA HIS A 48 -5.88 -1.46 12.95
C HIS A 48 -6.10 -2.89 12.45
N LYS A 49 -7.34 -3.23 12.08
CA LYS A 49 -7.67 -4.55 11.54
C LYS A 49 -7.23 -4.64 10.07
N VAL A 50 -6.23 -5.46 9.79
CA VAL A 50 -5.65 -5.61 8.45
C VAL A 50 -6.69 -6.17 7.47
N SER A 51 -6.89 -5.47 6.35
CA SER A 51 -7.80 -5.89 5.26
C SER A 51 -9.28 -6.05 5.63
N ALA A 52 -9.73 -5.50 6.76
CA ALA A 52 -11.11 -5.63 7.22
C ALA A 52 -12.13 -5.11 6.20
N SER A 53 -11.87 -3.94 5.61
CA SER A 53 -12.76 -3.30 4.62
C SER A 53 -12.55 -3.79 3.18
N THR A 54 -11.54 -4.64 2.94
CA THR A 54 -11.13 -5.06 1.58
C THR A 54 -11.35 -6.55 1.33
N GLY A 55 -12.08 -7.22 2.23
CA GLY A 55 -12.47 -8.63 2.09
C GLY A 55 -11.34 -9.62 2.29
N GLY A 56 -10.33 -9.27 3.10
CA GLY A 56 -9.23 -10.16 3.45
C GLY A 56 -8.01 -10.09 2.52
N ALA A 57 -7.00 -10.92 2.80
CA ALA A 57 -5.71 -10.88 2.11
C ALA A 57 -5.78 -11.35 0.64
N TYR A 58 -6.72 -12.24 0.31
CA TYR A 58 -6.80 -12.92 -0.98
C TYR A 58 -7.93 -12.43 -1.89
N ASN A 59 -8.51 -11.26 -1.58
CA ASN A 59 -9.55 -10.69 -2.42
C ASN A 59 -8.98 -10.19 -3.76
N TRP A 60 -9.47 -10.74 -4.87
CA TRP A 60 -9.05 -10.35 -6.22
C TRP A 60 -9.21 -8.85 -6.49
N ARG A 61 -10.32 -8.22 -6.07
CA ARG A 61 -10.54 -6.78 -6.26
C ARG A 61 -9.48 -5.96 -5.56
N LYS A 62 -9.09 -6.34 -4.33
CA LYS A 62 -8.01 -5.70 -3.59
C LYS A 62 -6.70 -5.75 -4.38
N TRP A 63 -6.39 -6.91 -4.96
CA TRP A 63 -5.18 -7.11 -5.75
C TRP A 63 -5.14 -6.24 -6.99
N VAL A 64 -6.23 -6.24 -7.76
CA VAL A 64 -6.36 -5.39 -8.95
C VAL A 64 -6.16 -3.91 -8.58
N GLN A 65 -6.81 -3.44 -7.51
CA GLN A 65 -6.65 -2.04 -7.10
C GLN A 65 -5.23 -1.72 -6.63
N ARG A 66 -4.61 -2.59 -5.82
CA ARG A 66 -3.22 -2.43 -5.38
C ARG A 66 -2.26 -2.27 -6.56
N TYR A 67 -2.36 -3.12 -7.58
CA TYR A 67 -1.48 -3.04 -8.73
C TYR A 67 -1.79 -1.88 -9.67
N ARG A 68 -3.05 -1.49 -9.82
CA ARG A 68 -3.42 -0.28 -10.57
C ARG A 68 -2.80 0.96 -9.94
N SER A 69 -2.92 1.09 -8.61
CA SER A 69 -2.32 2.19 -7.86
C SER A 69 -0.79 2.15 -7.88
N LEU A 70 -0.17 0.98 -7.69
CA LEU A 70 1.28 0.84 -7.76
C LEU A 70 1.83 1.17 -9.16
N PHE A 71 1.17 0.71 -10.22
CA PHE A 71 1.53 1.05 -11.60
C PHE A 71 1.49 2.57 -11.83
N ARG A 72 0.44 3.25 -11.34
CA ARG A 72 0.33 4.71 -11.40
C ARG A 72 1.49 5.40 -10.68
N LEU A 73 1.84 4.94 -9.47
CA LEU A 73 2.95 5.48 -8.68
C LEU A 73 4.29 5.33 -9.42
N VAL A 74 4.59 4.13 -9.92
CA VAL A 74 5.81 3.84 -10.69
C VAL A 74 5.87 4.74 -11.92
N ARG A 75 4.78 4.83 -12.70
CA ARG A 75 4.70 5.68 -13.89
C ARG A 75 4.94 7.17 -13.60
N LYS A 76 4.46 7.67 -12.45
CA LYS A 76 4.56 9.09 -12.07
C LYS A 76 5.90 9.46 -11.45
N HIS A 77 6.56 8.52 -10.77
CA HIS A 77 7.73 8.83 -9.93
C HIS A 77 9.04 8.19 -10.34
N THR A 78 9.03 7.22 -11.25
CA THR A 78 10.24 6.46 -11.62
C THR A 78 10.52 6.54 -13.12
N SER A 79 11.77 6.27 -13.49
CA SER A 79 12.18 6.21 -14.89
C SER A 79 11.65 4.92 -15.56
N PRO A 80 11.32 4.95 -16.87
CA PRO A 80 11.00 3.75 -17.66
C PRO A 80 12.02 2.62 -17.55
N LEU A 81 13.28 2.95 -17.25
CA LEU A 81 14.35 1.97 -17.01
C LEU A 81 14.06 1.00 -15.86
N THR A 82 13.20 1.38 -14.91
CA THR A 82 12.81 0.54 -13.76
C THR A 82 11.65 -0.41 -14.07
N TRP A 83 11.02 -0.31 -15.25
CA TRP A 83 9.84 -1.10 -15.60
C TRP A 83 10.10 -2.60 -15.66
N PRO A 84 11.24 -3.10 -16.17
CA PRO A 84 11.54 -4.53 -16.09
C PRO A 84 11.52 -5.04 -14.65
N LEU A 85 12.04 -4.27 -13.68
CA LEU A 85 12.02 -4.64 -12.26
C LEU A 85 10.59 -4.65 -11.70
N PHE A 86 9.76 -3.69 -12.11
CA PHE A 86 8.34 -3.68 -11.76
C PHE A 86 7.64 -4.95 -12.26
N PHE A 87 7.83 -5.34 -13.52
CA PHE A 87 7.21 -6.55 -14.06
C PHE A 87 7.75 -7.83 -13.43
N VAL A 88 9.05 -7.88 -13.09
CA VAL A 88 9.62 -8.99 -12.30
C VAL A 88 8.95 -9.09 -10.92
N ASN A 89 8.75 -7.97 -10.24
CA ASN A 89 8.06 -7.94 -8.96
C ASN A 89 6.59 -8.40 -9.07
N VAL A 90 5.87 -7.93 -10.09
CA VAL A 90 4.48 -8.37 -10.36
C VAL A 90 4.44 -9.88 -10.65
N ALA A 91 5.34 -10.39 -11.47
CA ALA A 91 5.41 -11.81 -11.80
C ALA A 91 5.70 -12.67 -10.55
N TRP A 92 6.64 -12.24 -9.72
CA TRP A 92 6.96 -12.93 -8.46
C TRP A 92 5.76 -13.02 -7.51
N GLU A 93 5.00 -11.94 -7.38
CA GLU A 93 3.81 -11.92 -6.54
C GLU A 93 2.70 -12.82 -7.11
N LEU A 94 2.47 -12.82 -8.42
CA LEU A 94 1.50 -13.72 -9.05
C LEU A 94 1.82 -15.21 -8.79
N VAL A 95 3.11 -15.56 -8.69
CA VAL A 95 3.56 -16.92 -8.36
C VAL A 95 3.47 -17.21 -6.87
N SER A 96 3.93 -16.29 -6.02
CA SER A 96 4.05 -16.52 -4.58
C SER A 96 2.71 -16.44 -3.84
N LEU A 97 1.73 -15.69 -4.34
CA LEU A 97 0.42 -15.55 -3.72
C LEU A 97 -0.41 -16.84 -3.61
N PRO A 98 -0.59 -17.63 -4.69
CA PRO A 98 -1.29 -18.90 -4.57
C PRO A 98 -0.55 -19.86 -3.64
N ILE A 99 0.79 -19.86 -3.66
CA ILE A 99 1.61 -20.66 -2.74
C ILE A 99 1.34 -20.23 -1.28
N ASN A 100 1.38 -18.94 -0.98
CA ASN A 100 1.12 -18.41 0.35
C ASN A 100 -0.34 -18.66 0.80
N ALA A 101 -1.32 -18.56 -0.11
CA ALA A 101 -2.71 -18.89 0.17
C ALA A 101 -2.87 -20.37 0.58
N LEU A 102 -2.22 -21.27 -0.16
CA LEU A 102 -2.21 -22.71 0.12
C LEU A 102 -1.49 -23.06 1.42
N LEU A 103 -0.45 -22.31 1.79
CA LEU A 103 0.28 -22.52 3.05
C LEU A 103 -0.46 -21.95 4.27
N GLN A 104 -1.21 -20.86 4.11
CA GLN A 104 -2.00 -20.26 5.20
C GLN A 104 -3.25 -21.06 5.54
N THR A 105 -3.90 -21.70 4.56
CA THR A 105 -5.03 -22.62 4.84
C THR A 105 -4.62 -23.83 5.68
N ARG A 106 -3.33 -24.22 5.64
CA ARG A 106 -2.77 -25.32 6.44
C ARG A 106 -2.34 -24.90 7.86
N ARG A 107 -2.31 -23.61 8.18
CA ARG A 107 -1.76 -23.08 9.45
C ARG A 107 -2.80 -22.51 10.43
N LEU A 108 -4.09 -22.53 10.12
CA LEU A 108 -5.11 -22.03 11.04
C LEU A 108 -5.69 -23.17 11.90
N PRO A 109 -5.34 -23.29 13.19
CA PRO A 109 -6.31 -23.84 14.13
C PRO A 109 -7.53 -22.90 14.14
N LYS A 110 -8.73 -23.48 14.11
CA LYS A 110 -9.98 -22.73 14.34
C LYS A 110 -9.92 -22.15 15.76
N VAL A 111 -9.41 -20.93 15.93
CA VAL A 111 -9.52 -20.22 17.20
C VAL A 111 -10.96 -19.75 17.31
N GLY A 112 -11.63 -20.29 18.34
CA GLY A 112 -13.07 -20.18 18.56
C GLY A 112 -13.56 -18.76 18.78
N ALA A 113 -14.85 -18.60 18.49
CA ALA A 113 -15.67 -17.55 19.03
C ALA A 113 -15.54 -17.52 20.56
N ARG A 114 -15.03 -16.42 21.09
CA ARG A 114 -15.45 -15.92 22.40
C ARG A 114 -15.78 -14.44 22.21
N GLU A 115 -17.08 -14.21 22.14
CA GLU A 115 -17.70 -12.96 22.56
C GLU A 115 -17.33 -12.76 24.03
N GLU A 116 -16.61 -11.67 24.36
CA GLU A 116 -16.77 -10.82 25.56
C GLU A 116 -16.25 -9.42 25.21
#